data_AF-A0A261SHU5-F1
#
_entry.id   AF-A0A261SHU5-F1
#
_cell.length_a   1.000
_cell.length_b   1.000
_cell.length_c   1.000
_cell.angle_alpha   90.00
_cell.angle_beta   90.00
_cell.angle_gamma   90.00
#
_symmetry.space_group_name_H-M   'P 1'
#
loop_
_entity.id
_entity.type
_entity.pdbx_description
1 polymer ?
#
loop_
_entity_poly.entity_id
_entity_poly.type
_entity_poly.pdbx_seq_one_letter_code
_entity_poly.pdbx_strand_id
1 'polypeptide(L)'
;MVTLDWQNDLQAQGVRFKVLAHVFPVLRHDVIGPISNAALAAAMLHQVPDDTPTLAAQARHERLVGDMESLLDEGVASLRGLDDWLIDRHRSVASATLLNECRRLVFTRLMATGKQIHLPETLDGPDLSEYSARYIMIAWLLCLVDTLAEGQAVTIESVAPGFWTAQPGGARAPQSDDGQAAPVRAVEMQWLANAGGWIAECGDSLWTLRCPPRPTTSA
;
A
#
# COMPACT_ATOMS: atom_id res chain seq x y z
N MET A 1 -27.66 -6.70 -20.96
CA MET A 1 -26.99 -6.90 -19.66
C MET A 1 -25.47 -7.08 -19.76
N VAL A 2 -24.88 -7.23 -20.96
CA VAL A 2 -23.42 -7.40 -21.16
C VAL A 2 -22.65 -6.06 -21.18
N THR A 3 -23.34 -4.93 -21.36
CA THR A 3 -22.72 -3.61 -21.51
C THR A 3 -22.33 -2.90 -20.21
N LEU A 4 -22.89 -3.32 -19.07
CA LEU A 4 -22.57 -2.72 -17.77
C LEU A 4 -21.28 -3.28 -17.17
N ASP A 5 -20.98 -4.56 -17.41
CA ASP A 5 -19.81 -5.23 -16.83
C ASP A 5 -18.50 -4.67 -17.40
N TRP A 6 -18.40 -4.48 -18.72
CA TRP A 6 -17.17 -3.92 -19.32
C TRP A 6 -16.91 -2.45 -18.93
N GLN A 7 -17.98 -1.68 -18.71
CA GLN A 7 -17.84 -0.28 -18.26
C GLN A 7 -17.34 -0.23 -16.82
N ASN A 8 -17.89 -1.08 -15.94
CA ASN A 8 -17.42 -1.21 -14.56
C ASN A 8 -15.96 -1.70 -14.50
N ASP A 9 -15.58 -2.66 -15.35
CA ASP A 9 -14.21 -3.15 -15.42
C ASP A 9 -13.22 -2.07 -15.88
N LEU A 10 -13.59 -1.30 -16.91
CA LEU A 10 -12.76 -0.19 -17.39
C LEU A 10 -12.64 0.92 -16.35
N GLN A 11 -13.74 1.25 -15.67
CA GLN A 11 -13.73 2.19 -14.55
C GLN A 11 -12.84 1.68 -13.42
N ALA A 12 -12.96 0.42 -13.03
CA ALA A 12 -12.14 -0.19 -12.00
C ALA A 12 -10.65 -0.16 -12.37
N GLN A 13 -10.28 -0.41 -13.63
CA GLN A 13 -8.90 -0.24 -14.11
C GLN A 13 -8.41 1.21 -13.98
N GLY A 14 -9.22 2.19 -14.36
CA GLY A 14 -8.91 3.61 -14.17
C GLY A 14 -8.69 3.97 -12.70
N VAL A 15 -9.51 3.41 -11.80
CA VAL A 15 -9.35 3.61 -10.35
C VAL A 15 -8.08 2.91 -9.83
N ARG A 16 -7.75 1.69 -10.30
CA ARG A 16 -6.48 1.02 -9.93
C ARG A 16 -5.27 1.87 -10.30
N PHE A 17 -5.25 2.45 -11.51
CA PHE A 17 -4.16 3.34 -11.93
C PHE A 17 -4.09 4.60 -11.05
N LYS A 18 -5.25 5.17 -10.71
CA LYS A 18 -5.33 6.31 -9.80
C LYS A 18 -4.80 5.97 -8.40
N VAL A 19 -5.15 4.81 -7.85
CA VAL A 19 -4.62 4.29 -6.58
C VAL A 19 -3.11 4.11 -6.66
N LEU A 20 -2.61 3.51 -7.76
CA LEU A 20 -1.19 3.33 -7.98
C LEU A 20 -0.44 4.66 -7.97
N ALA A 21 -1.00 5.71 -8.58
CA ALA A 21 -0.39 7.05 -8.57
C ALA A 21 -0.22 7.62 -7.15
N HIS A 22 -1.10 7.29 -6.19
CA HIS A 22 -0.97 7.71 -4.79
C HIS A 22 0.16 6.99 -4.05
N VAL A 23 0.37 5.71 -4.32
CA VAL A 23 1.38 4.89 -3.62
C VAL A 23 2.72 4.81 -4.36
N PHE A 24 2.75 5.18 -5.63
CA PHE A 24 3.96 5.13 -6.46
C PHE A 24 5.17 5.87 -5.85
N PRO A 25 5.04 7.03 -5.18
CA PRO A 25 6.17 7.65 -4.51
C PRO A 25 6.81 6.75 -3.45
N VAL A 26 6.02 6.00 -2.70
CA VAL A 26 6.49 5.04 -1.70
C VAL A 26 7.16 3.85 -2.39
N LEU A 27 6.52 3.28 -3.41
CA LEU A 27 7.08 2.17 -4.18
C LEU A 27 8.41 2.53 -4.86
N ARG A 28 8.49 3.74 -5.42
CA ARG A 28 9.71 4.29 -6.00
C ARG A 28 10.80 4.44 -4.95
N HIS A 29 10.46 4.92 -3.76
CA HIS A 29 11.42 5.04 -2.67
C HIS A 29 11.95 3.67 -2.22
N ASP A 30 11.06 2.68 -2.05
CA ASP A 30 11.42 1.31 -1.68
C ASP A 30 12.41 0.69 -2.68
N VAL A 31 12.28 1.01 -3.98
CA VAL A 31 13.21 0.56 -5.02
C VAL A 31 14.53 1.34 -5.02
N ILE A 32 14.48 2.67 -4.90
CA ILE A 32 15.66 3.53 -5.04
C ILE A 32 16.57 3.46 -3.80
N GLY A 33 16.00 3.26 -2.61
CA GLY A 33 16.73 3.26 -1.33
C GLY A 33 17.89 2.26 -1.31
N PRO A 34 17.64 0.96 -1.52
CA PRO A 34 18.69 -0.06 -1.51
C PRO A 34 19.77 0.20 -2.57
N ILE A 35 19.37 0.59 -3.79
CA ILE A 35 20.30 0.89 -4.90
C ILE A 35 21.22 2.07 -4.55
N SER A 36 20.65 3.14 -3.97
CA SER A 36 21.42 4.33 -3.59
C SER A 36 22.40 4.03 -2.46
N ASN A 37 21.98 3.23 -1.48
CA ASN A 37 22.84 2.81 -0.38
C ASN A 37 23.95 1.86 -0.85
N ALA A 38 23.67 0.96 -1.80
CA ALA A 38 24.69 0.11 -2.42
C ALA A 38 25.74 0.95 -3.17
N ALA A 39 25.32 1.98 -3.92
CA ALA A 39 26.22 2.91 -4.59
C ALA A 39 27.10 3.68 -3.60
N LEU A 40 26.54 4.09 -2.45
CA LEU A 40 27.29 4.72 -1.37
C LEU A 40 28.31 3.76 -0.75
N ALA A 41 27.91 2.51 -0.45
CA ALA A 41 28.82 1.48 0.06
C ALA A 41 29.99 1.22 -0.91
N ALA A 42 29.71 1.16 -2.21
CA ALA A 42 30.73 1.04 -3.26
C ALA A 42 31.68 2.26 -3.27
N ALA A 43 31.16 3.48 -3.18
CA ALA A 43 31.99 4.68 -3.08
C ALA A 43 32.88 4.67 -1.82
N MET A 44 32.35 4.18 -0.70
CA MET A 44 33.09 4.04 0.56
C MET A 44 34.19 2.98 0.50
N LEU A 45 34.06 1.94 -0.34
CA LEU A 45 35.12 0.96 -0.59
C LEU A 45 36.33 1.61 -1.28
N HIS A 46 36.11 2.61 -2.13
CA HIS A 46 37.18 3.38 -2.78
C HIS A 46 37.89 4.36 -1.85
N GLN A 47 37.33 4.61 -0.66
CA GLN A 47 37.93 5.48 0.36
C GLN A 47 38.58 4.63 1.44
N VAL A 48 39.91 4.54 1.43
CA VAL A 48 40.70 3.97 2.53
C VAL A 48 41.21 5.13 3.38
N PRO A 49 40.78 5.28 4.65
CA PRO A 49 41.30 6.34 5.49
C PRO A 49 42.77 6.07 5.82
N ASP A 50 43.62 7.06 5.61
CA ASP A 50 45.10 6.96 5.68
C ASP A 50 45.63 6.43 7.03
N ASP A 51 44.88 6.60 8.13
CA ASP A 51 45.28 6.21 9.50
C ASP A 51 44.67 4.88 9.99
N THR A 52 44.09 4.06 9.10
CA THR A 52 43.40 2.82 9.51
C THR A 52 44.36 1.62 9.56
N PRO A 53 44.45 0.88 10.70
CA PRO A 53 45.22 -0.35 10.75
C PRO A 53 44.76 -1.32 9.67
N THR A 54 45.68 -2.01 8.99
CA THR A 54 45.39 -2.88 7.83
C THR A 54 44.30 -3.92 8.09
N LEU A 55 44.30 -4.55 9.28
CA LEU A 55 43.25 -5.49 9.69
C LEU A 55 41.87 -4.83 9.85
N ALA A 56 41.81 -3.60 10.36
CA ALA A 56 40.57 -2.86 10.50
C ALA A 56 40.05 -2.36 9.14
N ALA A 57 40.95 -1.97 8.24
CA ALA A 57 40.60 -1.62 6.86
C ALA A 57 40.02 -2.82 6.10
N GLN A 58 40.60 -4.01 6.29
CA GLN A 58 40.14 -5.24 5.66
C GLN A 58 38.78 -5.70 6.22
N ALA A 59 38.58 -5.67 7.54
CA ALA A 59 37.29 -5.99 8.15
C ALA A 59 36.18 -5.00 7.72
N ARG A 60 36.50 -3.70 7.57
CA ARG A 60 35.58 -2.72 7.00
C ARG A 60 35.24 -3.02 5.55
N HIS A 61 36.23 -3.39 4.75
CA HIS A 61 36.05 -3.75 3.35
C HIS A 61 35.09 -4.93 3.20
N GLU A 62 35.33 -6.02 3.94
CA GLU A 62 34.47 -7.22 3.94
C GLU A 62 33.03 -6.89 4.34
N ARG A 63 32.85 -6.06 5.38
CA ARG A 63 31.51 -5.60 5.78
C ARG A 63 30.82 -4.81 4.68
N LEU A 64 31.50 -3.82 4.09
CA LEU A 64 30.91 -2.98 3.04
C LEU A 64 30.55 -3.78 1.78
N VAL A 65 31.35 -4.81 1.44
CA VAL A 65 31.01 -5.73 0.35
C VAL A 65 29.75 -6.52 0.69
N GLY A 66 29.66 -7.09 1.89
CA GLY A 66 28.45 -7.81 2.34
C GLY A 66 27.20 -6.93 2.40
N ASP A 67 27.33 -5.69 2.90
CA ASP A 67 26.24 -4.71 2.93
C ASP A 67 25.77 -4.38 1.50
N MET A 68 26.71 -4.20 0.57
CA MET A 68 26.40 -3.92 -0.83
C MET A 68 25.66 -5.10 -1.49
N GLU A 69 26.07 -6.34 -1.25
CA GLU A 69 25.38 -7.54 -1.76
C GLU A 69 23.93 -7.61 -1.23
N SER A 70 23.74 -7.44 0.08
CA SER A 70 22.39 -7.43 0.69
C SER A 70 21.50 -6.34 0.10
N LEU A 71 22.03 -5.12 -0.03
CA LEU A 71 21.28 -3.98 -0.57
C LEU A 71 20.92 -4.15 -2.05
N LEU A 72 21.79 -4.77 -2.85
CA LEU A 72 21.49 -5.09 -4.24
C LEU A 72 20.41 -6.16 -4.35
N ASP A 73 20.47 -7.21 -3.52
CA ASP A 73 19.44 -8.24 -3.47
C ASP A 73 18.08 -7.68 -3.04
N GLU A 74 18.05 -6.81 -2.03
CA GLU A 74 16.87 -6.07 -1.60
C GLU A 74 16.30 -5.17 -2.72
N GLY A 75 17.17 -4.48 -3.45
CA GLY A 75 16.78 -3.63 -4.59
C GLY A 75 16.16 -4.46 -5.73
N VAL A 76 16.77 -5.61 -6.07
CA VAL A 76 16.25 -6.54 -7.08
C VAL A 76 14.92 -7.15 -6.63
N ALA A 77 14.79 -7.53 -5.36
CA ALA A 77 13.53 -8.02 -4.81
C ALA A 77 12.43 -6.96 -4.88
N SER A 78 12.75 -5.71 -4.55
CA SER A 78 11.81 -4.58 -4.64
C SER A 78 11.36 -4.31 -6.08
N LEU A 79 12.30 -4.36 -7.04
CA LEU A 79 11.97 -4.26 -8.47
C LEU A 79 11.06 -5.38 -8.96
N ARG A 80 11.31 -6.63 -8.56
CA ARG A 80 10.42 -7.76 -8.87
C ARG A 80 9.04 -7.57 -8.24
N GLY A 81 8.99 -7.02 -7.02
CA GLY A 81 7.75 -6.69 -6.33
C GLY A 81 6.90 -5.64 -7.04
N LEU A 82 7.49 -4.74 -7.84
CA LEU A 82 6.72 -3.80 -8.67
C LEU A 82 5.84 -4.49 -9.72
N ASP A 83 6.31 -5.61 -10.27
CA ASP A 83 5.55 -6.35 -11.29
C ASP A 83 4.25 -6.94 -10.71
N ASP A 84 4.27 -7.29 -9.42
CA ASP A 84 3.11 -7.80 -8.69
C ASP A 84 1.99 -6.75 -8.50
N TRP A 85 2.29 -5.48 -8.75
CA TRP A 85 1.27 -4.44 -8.81
C TRP A 85 0.53 -4.41 -10.14
N LEU A 86 1.17 -4.81 -11.24
CA LEU A 86 0.60 -4.68 -12.58
C LEU A 86 -0.04 -5.97 -13.07
N ILE A 87 0.40 -7.12 -12.55
CA ILE A 87 -0.02 -8.45 -12.99
C ILE A 87 -0.66 -9.20 -11.83
N ASP A 88 -1.89 -9.67 -12.02
CA ASP A 88 -2.53 -10.58 -11.07
C ASP A 88 -1.89 -11.96 -11.16
N ARG A 89 -1.11 -12.33 -10.14
CA ARG A 89 -0.50 -13.66 -10.00
C ARG A 89 -1.36 -14.64 -9.22
N HIS A 90 -2.62 -14.29 -8.94
CA HIS A 90 -3.60 -15.09 -8.21
C HIS A 90 -3.10 -15.59 -6.85
N ARG A 91 -2.25 -14.80 -6.20
CA ARG A 91 -1.76 -15.08 -4.86
C ARG A 91 -2.82 -14.75 -3.82
N SER A 92 -2.78 -15.50 -2.74
CA SER A 92 -3.62 -15.28 -1.57
C SER A 92 -2.77 -14.81 -0.40
N VAL A 93 -3.27 -13.84 0.37
CA VAL A 93 -2.59 -13.29 1.53
C VAL A 93 -3.57 -13.11 2.68
N ALA A 94 -3.11 -13.32 3.91
CA ALA A 94 -3.91 -13.06 5.10
C ALA A 94 -4.33 -11.58 5.13
N SER A 95 -5.62 -11.33 5.36
CA SER A 95 -6.19 -9.98 5.37
C SER A 95 -5.49 -9.02 6.35
N ALA A 96 -5.06 -9.52 7.53
CA ALA A 96 -4.29 -8.75 8.51
C ALA A 96 -2.95 -8.25 7.95
N THR A 97 -2.21 -9.12 7.27
CA THR A 97 -0.92 -8.79 6.64
C THR A 97 -1.13 -7.73 5.56
N LEU A 98 -2.14 -7.94 4.71
CA LEU A 98 -2.43 -7.04 3.61
C LEU A 98 -2.88 -5.65 4.09
N LEU A 99 -3.75 -5.57 5.10
CA LEU A 99 -4.22 -4.28 5.62
C LEU A 99 -3.07 -3.48 6.27
N ASN A 100 -2.14 -4.16 6.94
CA ASN A 100 -0.93 -3.53 7.47
C ASN A 100 -0.01 -3.01 6.36
N GLU A 101 0.18 -3.79 5.29
CA GLU A 101 0.92 -3.35 4.10
C GLU A 101 0.26 -2.11 3.47
N CYS A 102 -1.07 -2.14 3.28
CA CYS A 102 -1.83 -1.02 2.74
C CYS A 102 -1.72 0.24 3.61
N ARG A 103 -1.74 0.09 4.95
CA ARG A 103 -1.49 1.20 5.89
C ARG A 103 -0.08 1.78 5.74
N ARG A 104 0.94 0.93 5.59
CA ARG A 104 2.34 1.37 5.34
C ARG A 104 2.43 2.20 4.06
N LEU A 105 1.71 1.80 3.01
CA LEU A 105 1.78 2.46 1.70
C LEU A 105 1.11 3.84 1.68
N VAL A 106 0.10 4.07 2.53
CA VAL A 106 -0.50 5.40 2.70
C VAL A 106 0.25 6.27 3.73
N PHE A 107 1.29 5.73 4.38
CA PHE A 107 1.98 6.38 5.50
C PHE A 107 2.60 7.73 5.16
N THR A 108 3.20 7.90 3.97
CA THR A 108 3.78 9.18 3.57
C THR A 108 2.76 10.32 3.60
N ARG A 109 1.51 10.01 3.24
CA ARG A 109 0.40 10.97 3.29
C ARG A 109 -0.03 11.28 4.73
N LEU A 110 -0.05 10.25 5.58
CA LEU A 110 -0.35 10.38 7.01
C LEU A 110 0.69 11.28 7.69
N MET A 111 1.98 11.04 7.45
CA MET A 111 3.07 11.82 8.03
C MET A 111 3.03 13.30 7.65
N ALA A 112 2.79 13.60 6.36
CA ALA A 112 2.74 14.99 5.88
C ALA A 112 1.60 15.81 6.52
N THR A 113 0.52 15.16 6.97
CA THR A 113 -0.70 15.81 7.48
C THR A 113 -0.93 15.59 8.98
N GLY A 114 -0.04 14.83 9.64
CA GLY A 114 -0.19 14.40 11.03
C GLY A 114 -1.37 13.46 11.29
N LYS A 115 -2.04 12.95 10.25
CA LYS A 115 -3.20 12.06 10.37
C LYS A 115 -2.77 10.65 10.80
N GLN A 116 -3.67 9.89 11.44
CA GLN A 116 -3.36 8.53 11.89
C GLN A 116 -4.45 7.53 11.55
N ILE A 117 -4.05 6.27 11.35
CA ILE A 117 -4.94 5.12 11.15
C ILE A 117 -4.59 4.07 12.21
N HIS A 118 -5.52 3.82 13.13
CA HIS A 118 -5.44 2.75 14.11
C HIS A 118 -6.12 1.51 13.56
N LEU A 119 -5.37 0.42 13.50
CA LEU A 119 -5.88 -0.90 13.16
C LEU A 119 -6.13 -1.69 14.46
N PRO A 120 -7.07 -2.64 14.47
CA PRO A 120 -7.24 -3.50 15.63
C PRO A 120 -6.00 -4.38 15.83
N GLU A 121 -5.72 -4.75 17.07
CA GLU A 121 -4.59 -5.63 17.42
C GLU A 121 -4.72 -7.01 16.75
N THR A 122 -5.95 -7.50 16.66
CA THR A 122 -6.30 -8.74 15.96
C THR A 122 -7.24 -8.44 14.80
N LEU A 123 -6.81 -8.81 13.60
CA LEU A 123 -7.59 -8.71 12.37
C LEU A 123 -7.93 -10.13 11.91
N ASP A 124 -9.07 -10.63 12.37
CA ASP A 124 -9.61 -11.89 11.87
C ASP A 124 -10.23 -11.66 10.49
N GLY A 125 -9.94 -12.56 9.56
CA GLY A 125 -10.48 -12.48 8.20
C GLY A 125 -9.97 -13.61 7.32
N PRO A 126 -10.60 -13.81 6.15
CA PRO A 126 -10.15 -14.82 5.21
C PRO A 126 -8.81 -14.41 4.57
N ASP A 127 -8.13 -15.39 3.96
CA ASP A 127 -7.14 -15.08 2.94
C ASP A 127 -7.83 -14.46 1.72
N LEU A 128 -7.19 -13.44 1.15
CA LEU A 128 -7.72 -12.60 0.08
C LEU A 128 -6.83 -12.69 -1.15
N SER A 129 -7.42 -12.56 -2.34
CA SER A 129 -6.66 -12.30 -3.57
C SER A 129 -5.84 -11.02 -3.38
N GLU A 130 -4.52 -11.18 -3.31
CA GLU A 130 -3.56 -10.10 -3.00
C GLU A 130 -3.73 -8.93 -3.96
N TYR A 131 -3.75 -9.22 -5.26
CA TYR A 131 -3.82 -8.23 -6.31
C TYR A 131 -5.06 -7.33 -6.17
N SER A 132 -6.26 -7.91 -6.19
CA SER A 132 -7.50 -7.13 -6.14
C SER A 132 -7.72 -6.46 -4.78
N ALA A 133 -7.47 -7.20 -3.69
CA ALA A 133 -7.71 -6.69 -2.34
C ALA A 133 -6.77 -5.53 -1.99
N ARG A 134 -5.51 -5.54 -2.44
CA ARG A 134 -4.55 -4.46 -2.21
C ARG A 134 -5.10 -3.12 -2.74
N TYR A 135 -5.55 -3.09 -3.98
CA TYR A 135 -6.10 -1.88 -4.60
C TYR A 135 -7.34 -1.38 -3.86
N ILE A 136 -8.25 -2.28 -3.48
CA ILE A 136 -9.50 -1.95 -2.79
C ILE A 136 -9.20 -1.38 -1.39
N MET A 137 -8.34 -2.04 -0.62
CA MET A 137 -7.97 -1.59 0.72
C MET A 137 -7.27 -0.23 0.69
N ILE A 138 -6.31 -0.02 -0.23
CA ILE A 138 -5.64 1.28 -0.35
C ILE A 138 -6.64 2.36 -0.77
N ALA A 139 -7.52 2.11 -1.74
CA ALA A 139 -8.56 3.06 -2.13
C ALA A 139 -9.43 3.45 -0.93
N TRP A 140 -9.89 2.46 -0.16
CA TRP A 140 -10.70 2.69 1.03
C TRP A 140 -9.96 3.52 2.10
N LEU A 141 -8.70 3.19 2.40
CA LEU A 141 -7.88 3.95 3.34
C LEU A 141 -7.63 5.39 2.85
N LEU A 142 -7.33 5.59 1.56
CA LEU A 142 -7.13 6.91 0.97
C LEU A 142 -8.39 7.77 1.10
N CYS A 143 -9.55 7.21 0.73
CA CYS A 143 -10.84 7.89 0.87
C CYS A 143 -11.12 8.24 2.33
N LEU A 144 -10.84 7.33 3.27
CA LEU A 144 -11.07 7.54 4.70
C LEU A 144 -10.19 8.66 5.24
N VAL A 145 -8.89 8.66 4.91
CA VAL A 145 -7.94 9.71 5.29
C VAL A 145 -8.34 11.07 4.74
N ASP A 146 -8.97 11.12 3.57
CA ASP A 146 -9.49 12.36 2.97
C ASP A 146 -10.69 12.95 3.71
N THR A 147 -11.39 12.15 4.53
CA THR A 147 -12.46 12.64 5.41
C THR A 147 -11.95 13.25 6.72
N LEU A 148 -10.67 13.04 7.07
CA LEU A 148 -10.09 13.52 8.32
C LEU A 148 -9.55 14.95 8.18
N ALA A 149 -9.70 15.75 9.22
CA ALA A 149 -8.93 16.98 9.37
C ALA A 149 -7.46 16.66 9.71
N GLU A 150 -6.56 17.62 9.54
CA GLU A 150 -5.15 17.46 9.92
C GLU A 150 -5.01 17.12 11.41
N GLY A 151 -4.07 16.23 11.74
CA GLY A 151 -3.87 15.75 13.11
C GLY A 151 -4.95 14.80 13.66
N GLN A 152 -6.03 14.53 12.93
CA GLN A 152 -7.05 13.57 13.38
C GLN A 152 -6.63 12.12 13.14
N ALA A 153 -7.19 11.23 13.95
CA ALA A 153 -7.03 9.80 13.82
C ALA A 153 -8.36 9.14 13.47
N VAL A 154 -8.28 8.01 12.79
CA VAL A 154 -9.42 7.09 12.58
C VAL A 154 -9.07 5.71 13.09
N THR A 155 -10.05 5.06 13.71
CA THR A 155 -9.94 3.67 14.13
C THR A 155 -10.75 2.80 13.18
N ILE A 156 -10.11 1.74 12.68
CA ILE A 156 -10.76 0.68 11.93
C ILE A 156 -11.11 -0.44 12.90
N GLU A 157 -12.38 -0.83 12.91
CA GLU A 157 -12.90 -1.90 13.75
C GLU A 157 -13.20 -3.14 12.90
N SER A 158 -12.88 -4.33 13.45
CA SER A 158 -13.28 -5.61 12.87
C SER A 158 -14.59 -6.05 13.51
N VAL A 159 -15.68 -6.07 12.73
CA VAL A 159 -17.03 -6.41 13.22
C VAL A 159 -17.30 -7.92 13.06
N ALA A 160 -16.74 -8.52 12.01
CA ALA A 160 -16.74 -9.95 11.73
C ALA A 160 -15.56 -10.28 10.81
N PRO A 161 -15.20 -11.57 10.64
CA PRO A 161 -14.11 -11.95 9.73
C PRO A 161 -14.32 -11.38 8.32
N GLY A 162 -13.40 -10.51 7.88
CA GLY A 162 -13.49 -9.86 6.57
C GLY A 162 -14.54 -8.73 6.46
N PHE A 163 -15.05 -8.24 7.59
CA PHE A 163 -15.95 -7.10 7.68
C PHE A 163 -15.36 -6.02 8.59
N TRP A 164 -14.94 -4.93 7.96
CA TRP A 164 -14.33 -3.78 8.61
C TRP A 164 -15.22 -2.56 8.57
N THR A 165 -15.14 -1.76 9.62
CA THR A 165 -15.86 -0.48 9.71
C THR A 165 -14.96 0.63 10.21
N ALA A 166 -15.30 1.86 9.86
CA ALA A 166 -14.66 3.06 10.36
C ALA A 166 -15.66 4.21 10.40
N GLN A 167 -15.51 5.12 11.35
CA GLN A 167 -16.24 6.38 11.34
C GLN A 167 -15.45 7.39 10.50
N PRO A 168 -16.02 7.89 9.39
CA PRO A 168 -15.37 8.95 8.63
C PRO A 168 -15.28 10.22 9.47
N GLY A 169 -14.32 11.08 9.17
CA GLY A 169 -14.34 12.45 9.65
C GLY A 169 -15.37 13.30 8.91
N GLY A 170 -15.38 14.60 9.20
CA GLY A 170 -16.25 15.59 8.53
C GLY A 170 -15.53 16.50 7.53
N ALA A 171 -14.23 16.28 7.28
CA ALA A 171 -13.47 17.12 6.37
C ALA A 171 -13.84 16.81 4.92
N ARG A 172 -13.80 17.85 4.08
CA ARG A 172 -13.98 17.69 2.63
C ARG A 172 -12.66 17.21 2.03
N ALA A 173 -12.74 16.27 1.08
CA ALA A 173 -11.57 15.79 0.38
C ALA A 173 -10.75 16.97 -0.19
N PRO A 174 -9.42 16.96 -0.05
CA PRO A 174 -8.56 18.03 -0.54
C PRO A 174 -8.75 18.23 -2.05
N GLN A 175 -8.65 19.48 -2.50
CA GLN A 175 -8.60 19.77 -3.93
C GLN A 175 -7.27 19.26 -4.48
N SER A 176 -7.28 18.83 -5.75
CA SER A 176 -6.04 18.44 -6.43
C SER A 176 -5.17 19.67 -6.65
N ASP A 177 -4.04 19.75 -5.96
CA ASP A 177 -2.99 20.72 -6.23
C ASP A 177 -2.05 20.21 -7.35
N ASP A 178 -1.38 21.14 -8.04
CA ASP A 178 -0.41 20.81 -9.08
C ASP A 178 0.71 19.91 -8.53
N GLY A 179 0.80 18.70 -9.08
CA GLY A 179 1.81 17.70 -8.72
C GLY A 179 1.34 16.59 -7.76
N GLN A 180 0.11 16.65 -7.24
CA GLN A 180 -0.48 15.54 -6.46
C GLN A 180 -1.46 14.70 -7.27
N ALA A 181 -1.51 13.40 -6.98
CA ALA A 181 -2.52 12.52 -7.57
C ALA A 181 -3.92 12.96 -7.12
N ALA A 182 -4.87 13.03 -8.06
CA ALA A 182 -6.25 13.40 -7.74
C ALA A 182 -6.84 12.45 -6.69
N PRO A 183 -7.63 12.93 -5.71
CA PRO A 183 -8.15 12.11 -4.62
C PRO A 183 -9.09 11.03 -5.15
N VAL A 184 -8.98 9.81 -4.62
CA VAL A 184 -9.94 8.73 -4.93
C VAL A 184 -11.27 9.06 -4.28
N ARG A 185 -12.35 9.10 -5.06
CA ARG A 185 -13.69 9.43 -4.56
C ARG A 185 -14.39 8.18 -4.04
N ALA A 186 -15.31 8.32 -3.09
CA ALA A 186 -16.08 7.21 -2.55
C ALA A 186 -16.79 6.38 -3.65
N VAL A 187 -17.36 7.05 -4.66
CA VAL A 187 -18.00 6.37 -5.80
C VAL A 187 -16.99 5.56 -6.65
N GLU A 188 -15.78 6.06 -6.83
CA GLU A 188 -14.70 5.38 -7.56
C GLU A 188 -14.23 4.14 -6.78
N MET A 189 -14.11 4.28 -5.46
CA MET A 189 -13.80 3.16 -4.57
C MET A 189 -14.89 2.08 -4.62
N GLN A 190 -16.17 2.47 -4.67
CA GLN A 190 -17.28 1.52 -4.85
C GLN A 190 -17.23 0.79 -6.19
N TRP A 191 -16.90 1.47 -7.30
CA TRP A 191 -16.70 0.79 -8.60
C TRP A 191 -15.60 -0.27 -8.51
N LEU A 192 -14.47 0.07 -7.89
CA LEU A 192 -13.36 -0.84 -7.70
C LEU A 192 -13.73 -2.03 -6.81
N ALA A 193 -14.45 -1.80 -5.71
CA ALA A 193 -14.92 -2.85 -4.81
C ALA A 193 -15.86 -3.82 -5.53
N ASN A 194 -16.87 -3.29 -6.23
CA ASN A 194 -17.86 -4.09 -6.95
C ASN A 194 -17.21 -4.98 -8.02
N ALA A 195 -16.22 -4.46 -8.77
CA ALA A 195 -15.48 -5.25 -9.75
C ALA A 195 -14.69 -6.42 -9.13
N GLY A 196 -14.34 -6.33 -7.84
CA GLY A 196 -13.70 -7.41 -7.09
C GLY A 196 -14.66 -8.31 -6.32
N GLY A 197 -15.98 -8.10 -6.42
CA GLY A 197 -17.00 -8.79 -5.62
C GLY A 197 -17.05 -8.34 -4.15
N TRP A 198 -16.39 -7.23 -3.80
CA TRP A 198 -16.44 -6.63 -2.47
C TRP A 198 -17.68 -5.75 -2.34
N ILE A 199 -18.11 -5.53 -1.10
CA ILE A 199 -19.16 -4.56 -0.79
C ILE A 199 -18.53 -3.44 0.02
N ALA A 200 -18.62 -2.21 -0.47
CA ALA A 200 -18.13 -1.03 0.21
C ALA A 200 -19.23 0.02 0.30
N GLU A 201 -19.51 0.51 1.50
CA GLU A 201 -20.51 1.56 1.72
C GLU A 201 -19.84 2.75 2.40
N CYS A 202 -20.13 3.95 1.92
CA CYS A 202 -19.54 5.20 2.42
C CYS A 202 -20.66 6.14 2.83
N GLY A 203 -21.25 5.91 4.01
CA GLY A 203 -22.25 6.79 4.59
C GLY A 203 -21.64 7.98 5.33
N ASP A 204 -22.48 8.89 5.82
CA ASP A 204 -21.99 10.08 6.53
C ASP A 204 -21.43 9.76 7.93
N SER A 205 -21.91 8.69 8.56
CA SER A 205 -21.55 8.33 9.95
C SER A 205 -20.80 7.01 10.09
N LEU A 206 -20.86 6.15 9.08
CA LEU A 206 -20.25 4.83 9.11
C LEU A 206 -19.85 4.40 7.71
N TRP A 207 -18.59 4.00 7.58
CA TRP A 207 -18.06 3.38 6.37
C TRP A 207 -17.84 1.90 6.62
N THR A 208 -18.20 1.09 5.64
CA THR A 208 -18.11 -0.37 5.70
C THR A 208 -17.28 -0.90 4.53
N LEU A 209 -16.49 -1.93 4.81
CA LEU A 209 -15.79 -2.69 3.78
C LEU A 209 -15.92 -4.18 4.09
N ARG A 210 -16.48 -4.93 3.15
CA ARG A 210 -16.74 -6.37 3.28
C ARG A 210 -16.06 -7.13 2.14
N CYS A 211 -15.30 -8.15 2.50
CA CYS A 211 -14.71 -9.06 1.53
C CYS A 211 -15.80 -9.88 0.81
N PRO A 212 -15.51 -10.38 -0.40
CA PRO A 212 -16.40 -11.30 -1.08
C PRO A 212 -16.66 -12.54 -0.21
N PRO A 213 -17.87 -13.10 -0.24
CA PRO A 213 -18.12 -14.39 0.39
C PRO A 213 -17.19 -15.42 -0.24
N ARG A 214 -16.56 -16.28 0.57
CA ARG A 214 -15.80 -17.42 0.04
C ARG A 214 -16.74 -18.22 -0.87
N PRO A 215 -16.32 -18.58 -2.10
CA PRO A 215 -17.10 -19.52 -2.88
C PRO A 215 -17.24 -20.79 -2.04
N THR A 216 -18.48 -21.12 -1.64
CA THR A 216 -18.78 -22.41 -1.06
C THR A 216 -18.53 -23.44 -2.15
N THR A 217 -17.36 -24.09 -2.11
CA THR A 217 -17.11 -25.27 -2.93
C THR A 217 -18.12 -26.32 -2.48
N SER A 218 -19.23 -26.46 -3.21
CA SER A 218 -20.12 -27.60 -3.07
C SER A 218 -19.31 -28.83 -3.43
N ALA A 219 -19.06 -29.70 -2.44
CA ALA A 219 -18.54 -31.04 -2.64
C ALA A 219 -19.55 -31.92 -3.38
#